data_AF-A0A8J1JY52-F1
#
_entry.id   AF-A0A8J1JY52-F1
#
_cell.length_a   1.000
_cell.length_b   1.000
_cell.length_c   1.000
_cell.angle_alpha   90.00
_cell.angle_beta   90.00
_cell.angle_gamma   90.00
#
_symmetry.space_group_name_H-M   'P 1'
#
loop_
_entity.id
_entity.type
_entity.pdbx_description
1 polymer ?
#
loop_
_entity_poly.entity_id
_entity_poly.type
_entity_poly.pdbx_seq_one_letter_code
_entity_poly.pdbx_strand_id
1 'polypeptide(L)'
;MKIHLVLPLLGLFSCAHADFFTSIGHMIDLLNTEKDLVTSLKDYIKAEEQKLAQIKKWADKLDHLTDTATKDPEGYLGHPVNAFKLMKRLNTEWVKLENLILKDISDGFISNLTIQRQYFPNDEDQTGAAKALLRLQDTYNLDTDTISKGNLPGVKHKTSLTAEDCFDLGKTAYTDADYYHTELWMEQALSQLDAGEESSLDKVMVLDYLSYAVYQQGDLDKALTLTKRSLELDPEHQRGNGNLRHIMSKESNKSSSSPSEGAELRTRKGRPKDHLEKEKYEKLCRGEGVKMTSRRQKRLFCRYFDGKKDPLLILSPTKQEDEWDKPRIVRYHDIISDEEISKVKELAKPRLRRATISNPITGVLETAQYRITKSAWLSGYEDPVVARLNRRIEGVTGLDMSTAEELQVANYGMGGQYEPLTLHGNMSQMPLKNLEQATELLLGYFI
;
A
#
# COMPACT_ATOMS: atom_id res chain seq x y z
N MET A 1 -50.53 5.49 32.70
CA MET A 1 -49.12 5.07 32.87
C MET A 1 -48.63 4.59 31.52
N LYS A 2 -47.89 5.44 30.77
CA LYS A 2 -47.43 5.13 29.42
C LYS A 2 -46.10 4.39 29.51
N ILE A 3 -46.06 3.16 29.00
CA ILE A 3 -44.87 2.32 28.94
C ILE A 3 -44.05 2.80 27.73
N HIS A 4 -42.88 3.38 28.00
CA HIS A 4 -41.90 3.70 26.96
C HIS A 4 -41.10 2.45 26.63
N LEU A 5 -41.36 1.89 25.44
CA LEU A 5 -40.58 0.83 24.83
C LEU A 5 -39.25 1.43 24.36
N VAL A 6 -38.15 1.10 25.05
CA VAL A 6 -36.80 1.45 24.62
C VAL A 6 -36.39 0.46 23.54
N LEU A 7 -36.41 0.90 22.28
CA LEU A 7 -35.78 0.17 21.18
C LEU A 7 -34.25 0.21 21.40
N PRO A 8 -33.55 -0.94 21.38
CA PRO A 8 -32.10 -0.92 21.33
C PRO A 8 -31.70 -0.45 19.93
N LEU A 9 -31.03 0.70 19.87
CA LEU A 9 -30.35 1.18 18.68
C LEU A 9 -29.22 0.19 18.38
N LEU A 10 -29.50 -0.81 17.54
CA LEU A 10 -28.46 -1.61 16.89
C LEU A 10 -27.64 -0.63 16.06
N GLY A 11 -26.50 -0.21 16.62
CA GLY A 11 -25.50 0.54 15.89
C GLY A 11 -25.11 -0.30 14.67
N LEU A 12 -25.54 0.16 13.49
CA LEU A 12 -24.90 -0.19 12.25
C LEU A 12 -23.44 0.21 12.42
N PHE A 13 -22.58 -0.76 12.72
CA PHE A 13 -21.15 -0.61 12.47
C PHE A 13 -21.03 -0.40 10.97
N SER A 14 -21.08 0.87 10.56
CA SER A 14 -20.56 1.28 9.27
C SER A 14 -19.13 0.76 9.24
N CYS A 15 -18.83 -0.20 8.36
CA CYS A 15 -17.45 -0.58 8.06
C CYS A 15 -16.73 0.71 7.67
N ALA A 16 -16.00 1.27 8.63
CA ALA A 16 -15.17 2.43 8.36
C ALA A 16 -14.21 2.02 7.25
N HIS A 17 -14.15 2.82 6.19
CA HIS A 17 -13.19 2.68 5.11
C HIS A 17 -11.81 2.72 5.78
N ALA A 18 -11.21 1.56 5.92
CA ALA A 18 -9.98 1.42 6.65
C ALA A 18 -8.87 1.57 5.62
N ASP A 19 -8.42 2.79 5.32
CA ASP A 19 -7.32 3.00 4.36
C ASP A 19 -6.06 2.24 4.82
N PHE A 20 -5.91 0.96 4.48
CA PHE A 20 -5.05 0.02 5.22
C PHE A 20 -3.59 0.36 4.99
N PHE A 21 -3.26 0.73 3.75
CA PHE A 21 -1.93 1.16 3.32
C PHE A 21 -1.38 2.35 4.14
N THR A 22 -2.25 3.12 4.79
CA THR A 22 -1.86 4.30 5.57
C THR A 22 -1.44 4.00 7.01
N SER A 23 -1.53 2.74 7.48
CA SER A 23 -1.10 2.36 8.83
C SER A 23 -0.41 1.00 8.87
N ILE A 24 0.84 0.99 9.35
CA ILE A 24 1.60 -0.25 9.61
C ILE A 24 0.86 -1.14 10.61
N GLY A 25 0.23 -0.54 11.62
CA GLY A 25 -0.47 -1.28 12.67
C GLY A 25 -1.66 -2.10 12.14
N HIS A 26 -2.39 -1.58 11.15
CA HIS A 26 -3.47 -2.34 10.52
C HIS A 26 -2.94 -3.35 9.49
N MET A 27 -1.84 -3.05 8.78
CA MET A 27 -1.22 -4.01 7.86
C MET A 27 -0.69 -5.26 8.58
N ILE A 28 -0.20 -5.13 9.83
CA ILE A 28 0.19 -6.28 10.66
C ILE A 28 -1.01 -7.20 10.95
N ASP A 29 -2.18 -6.61 11.21
CA ASP A 29 -3.40 -7.40 11.46
C ASP A 29 -3.80 -8.20 10.20
N LEU A 30 -3.67 -7.59 9.00
CA LEU A 30 -3.91 -8.26 7.72
C LEU A 30 -2.96 -9.46 7.49
N LEU A 31 -1.68 -9.32 7.82
CA LEU A 31 -0.70 -10.41 7.70
C LEU A 31 -1.07 -11.62 8.58
N ASN A 32 -1.59 -11.36 9.79
CA ASN A 32 -2.05 -12.43 10.67
C ASN A 32 -3.30 -13.11 10.10
N THR A 33 -4.26 -12.34 9.57
CA THR A 33 -5.45 -12.88 8.89
C THR A 33 -5.08 -13.75 7.69
N GLU A 34 -4.13 -13.30 6.86
CA GLU A 34 -3.64 -14.09 5.72
C GLU A 34 -3.02 -15.41 6.18
N LYS A 35 -2.20 -15.38 7.23
CA LYS A 35 -1.60 -16.60 7.81
C LYS A 35 -2.66 -17.60 8.29
N ASP A 36 -3.73 -17.12 8.91
CA ASP A 36 -4.83 -17.98 9.37
C ASP A 36 -5.61 -18.57 8.18
N LEU A 37 -5.83 -17.78 7.13
CA LEU A 37 -6.46 -18.26 5.89
C LEU A 37 -5.59 -19.29 5.16
N VAL A 38 -4.27 -19.13 5.13
CA VAL A 38 -3.35 -20.13 4.58
C VAL A 38 -3.44 -21.44 5.37
N THR A 39 -3.61 -21.37 6.68
CA THR A 39 -3.83 -22.56 7.52
C THR A 39 -5.15 -23.24 7.16
N SER A 40 -6.23 -22.46 7.05
CA SER A 40 -7.54 -22.94 6.61
C SER A 40 -7.52 -23.56 5.20
N LEU A 41 -6.72 -23.00 4.29
CA LEU A 41 -6.52 -23.54 2.94
C LEU A 41 -5.80 -24.89 2.97
N LYS A 42 -4.80 -25.05 3.83
CA LYS A 42 -4.10 -26.34 4.02
C LYS A 42 -5.02 -27.43 4.55
N ASP A 43 -5.93 -27.09 5.46
CA ASP A 43 -6.92 -28.03 5.98
C ASP A 43 -7.90 -28.48 4.89
N TYR A 44 -8.35 -27.55 4.03
CA TYR A 44 -9.14 -27.87 2.85
C TYR A 44 -8.40 -28.80 1.88
N ILE A 45 -7.15 -28.47 1.53
CA ILE A 45 -6.31 -29.30 0.64
C ILE A 45 -6.19 -30.72 1.19
N LYS A 46 -5.88 -30.86 2.48
CA LYS A 46 -5.74 -32.16 3.14
C LYS A 46 -7.04 -32.97 3.08
N ALA A 47 -8.19 -32.32 3.25
CA ALA A 47 -9.48 -32.99 3.18
C ALA A 47 -9.84 -33.42 1.74
N GLU A 48 -9.52 -32.62 0.73
CA GLU A 48 -9.64 -32.99 -0.68
C GLU A 48 -8.71 -34.15 -1.06
N GLU A 49 -7.45 -34.14 -0.61
CA GLU A 49 -6.52 -35.26 -0.82
C GLU A 49 -7.05 -36.57 -0.22
N GLN A 50 -7.66 -36.52 0.96
CA GLN A 50 -8.28 -37.69 1.59
C GLN A 50 -9.50 -38.19 0.81
N LYS A 51 -10.35 -37.30 0.30
CA LYS A 51 -11.47 -37.66 -0.57
C LYS A 51 -10.96 -38.28 -1.86
N LEU A 52 -9.99 -37.67 -2.51
CA LEU A 52 -9.38 -38.17 -3.74
C LEU A 52 -8.74 -39.54 -3.51
N ALA A 53 -8.06 -39.76 -2.38
CA ALA A 53 -7.47 -41.05 -2.04
C ALA A 53 -8.55 -42.14 -1.86
N GLN A 54 -9.71 -41.82 -1.30
CA GLN A 54 -10.84 -42.75 -1.20
C GLN A 54 -11.41 -43.07 -2.59
N ILE A 55 -11.57 -42.06 -3.45
CA ILE A 55 -12.06 -42.23 -4.83
C ILE A 55 -11.10 -43.10 -5.64
N LYS A 56 -9.77 -42.87 -5.54
CA LYS A 56 -8.74 -43.70 -6.18
C LYS A 56 -8.84 -45.17 -5.77
N LYS A 57 -8.95 -45.46 -4.46
CA LYS A 57 -9.15 -46.84 -3.97
C LYS A 57 -10.45 -47.48 -4.49
N TRP A 58 -11.50 -46.69 -4.65
CA TRP A 58 -12.75 -47.15 -5.25
C TRP A 58 -12.58 -47.47 -6.73
N ALA A 59 -11.89 -46.60 -7.48
CA ALA A 59 -11.59 -46.81 -8.90
C ALA A 59 -10.77 -48.09 -9.10
N ASP A 60 -9.67 -48.28 -8.36
CA ASP A 60 -8.81 -49.48 -8.45
C ASP A 60 -9.60 -50.77 -8.16
N LYS A 61 -10.47 -50.74 -7.15
CA LYS A 61 -11.33 -51.88 -6.82
C LYS A 61 -12.34 -52.18 -7.94
N LEU A 62 -12.93 -51.16 -8.54
CA LEU A 62 -13.90 -51.32 -9.62
C LEU A 62 -13.23 -51.85 -10.89
N ASP A 63 -12.03 -51.36 -11.21
CA ASP A 63 -11.23 -51.74 -12.37
C ASP A 63 -10.92 -53.26 -12.37
N HIS A 64 -10.40 -53.77 -11.26
CA HIS A 64 -10.15 -55.22 -11.09
C HIS A 64 -11.44 -56.06 -11.22
N LEU A 65 -12.57 -55.55 -10.74
CA LEU A 65 -13.85 -56.25 -10.80
C LEU A 65 -14.45 -56.24 -12.21
N THR A 66 -14.25 -55.17 -12.98
CA THR A 66 -14.70 -55.08 -14.37
C THR A 66 -13.85 -55.96 -15.28
N ASP A 67 -12.52 -55.96 -15.10
CA ASP A 67 -11.59 -56.78 -15.87
C ASP A 67 -11.87 -58.29 -15.77
N THR A 68 -12.27 -58.76 -14.59
CA THR A 68 -12.61 -60.16 -14.39
C THR A 68 -13.95 -60.51 -15.03
N ALA A 69 -14.92 -59.59 -14.98
CA ALA A 69 -16.27 -59.81 -15.49
C ALA A 69 -16.36 -59.71 -17.03
N THR A 70 -15.50 -58.93 -17.67
CA THR A 70 -15.49 -58.75 -19.14
C THR A 70 -14.79 -59.86 -19.90
N LYS A 71 -13.92 -60.65 -19.24
CA LYS A 71 -13.20 -61.78 -19.86
C LYS A 71 -14.09 -62.99 -20.16
N ASP A 72 -15.12 -63.22 -19.35
CA ASP A 72 -16.13 -64.27 -19.58
C ASP A 72 -17.49 -63.85 -18.96
N PRO A 73 -18.28 -63.03 -19.67
CA PRO A 73 -19.51 -62.48 -19.12
C PRO A 73 -20.57 -63.52 -18.79
N GLU A 74 -20.77 -64.52 -19.66
CA GLU A 74 -21.79 -65.56 -19.48
C GLU A 74 -21.42 -66.52 -18.34
N GLY A 75 -20.17 -66.99 -18.27
CA GLY A 75 -19.72 -67.85 -17.17
C GLY A 75 -19.66 -67.10 -15.84
N TYR A 76 -19.27 -65.83 -15.85
CA TYR A 76 -19.26 -64.99 -14.64
C TYR A 76 -20.67 -64.76 -14.09
N LEU A 77 -21.64 -64.42 -14.95
CA LEU A 77 -23.03 -64.16 -14.55
C LEU A 77 -23.85 -65.43 -14.31
N GLY A 78 -23.41 -66.57 -14.83
CA GLY A 78 -23.99 -67.88 -14.53
C GLY A 78 -23.89 -68.28 -13.05
N HIS A 79 -23.00 -67.64 -12.28
CA HIS A 79 -22.89 -67.85 -10.83
C HIS A 79 -23.79 -66.86 -10.05
N PRO A 80 -24.80 -67.32 -9.28
CA PRO A 80 -25.79 -66.45 -8.64
C PRO A 80 -25.20 -65.37 -7.71
N VAL A 81 -24.06 -65.66 -7.03
CA VAL A 81 -23.38 -64.67 -6.16
C VAL A 81 -22.83 -63.51 -6.98
N ASN A 82 -22.29 -63.78 -8.18
CA ASN A 82 -21.71 -62.76 -9.04
C ASN A 82 -22.80 -61.86 -9.62
N ALA A 83 -23.92 -62.45 -10.05
CA ALA A 83 -25.11 -61.71 -10.48
C ALA A 83 -25.64 -60.79 -9.37
N PHE A 84 -25.80 -61.29 -8.14
CA PHE A 84 -26.19 -60.47 -6.98
C PHE A 84 -25.19 -59.34 -6.71
N LYS A 85 -23.88 -59.63 -6.74
CA LYS A 85 -22.83 -58.63 -6.50
C LYS A 85 -22.82 -57.54 -7.56
N LEU A 86 -23.07 -57.86 -8.84
CA LEU A 86 -23.21 -56.87 -9.91
C LEU A 86 -24.44 -55.98 -9.69
N MET A 87 -25.60 -56.58 -9.39
CA MET A 87 -26.83 -55.84 -9.13
C MET A 87 -26.67 -54.88 -7.95
N LYS A 88 -26.10 -55.35 -6.83
CA LYS A 88 -25.78 -54.50 -5.67
C LYS A 88 -24.80 -53.38 -6.03
N ARG A 89 -23.79 -53.67 -6.85
CA ARG A 89 -22.78 -52.69 -7.25
C ARG A 89 -23.42 -51.55 -8.03
N LEU A 90 -24.17 -51.87 -9.09
CA LEU A 90 -24.85 -50.88 -9.93
C LEU A 90 -25.95 -50.11 -9.18
N ASN A 91 -26.73 -50.78 -8.33
CA ASN A 91 -27.85 -50.15 -7.62
C ASN A 91 -27.42 -49.34 -6.38
N THR A 92 -26.35 -49.74 -5.68
CA THR A 92 -26.02 -49.16 -4.36
C THR A 92 -24.59 -48.66 -4.25
N GLU A 93 -23.60 -49.39 -4.77
CA GLU A 93 -22.19 -48.99 -4.61
C GLU A 93 -21.86 -47.77 -5.48
N TRP A 94 -22.37 -47.70 -6.72
CA TRP A 94 -22.19 -46.54 -7.60
C TRP A 94 -22.84 -45.25 -7.05
N VAL A 95 -24.04 -45.34 -6.48
CA VAL A 95 -24.71 -44.20 -5.83
C VAL A 95 -23.89 -43.66 -4.64
N LYS A 96 -23.23 -44.54 -3.88
CA LYS A 96 -22.33 -44.11 -2.79
C LYS A 96 -21.09 -43.39 -3.31
N LEU A 97 -20.54 -43.85 -4.42
CA LEU A 97 -19.41 -43.19 -5.08
C LEU A 97 -19.81 -41.82 -5.62
N GLU A 98 -20.98 -41.71 -6.27
CA GLU A 98 -21.55 -40.45 -6.70
C GLU A 98 -21.70 -39.45 -5.54
N ASN A 99 -22.29 -39.88 -4.42
CA ASN A 99 -22.41 -39.05 -3.22
C ASN A 99 -21.06 -38.59 -2.67
N LEU A 100 -20.02 -39.42 -2.73
CA LEU A 100 -18.66 -39.03 -2.32
C LEU A 100 -18.06 -38.00 -3.27
N ILE A 101 -18.25 -38.16 -4.59
CA ILE A 101 -17.77 -37.24 -5.62
C ILE A 101 -18.44 -35.86 -5.45
N LEU A 102 -19.76 -35.84 -5.28
CA LEU A 102 -20.56 -34.62 -5.13
C LEU A 102 -20.38 -33.93 -3.77
N LYS A 103 -19.79 -34.60 -2.78
CA LYS A 103 -19.56 -34.01 -1.47
C LYS A 103 -18.61 -32.82 -1.56
N ASP A 104 -19.11 -31.63 -1.27
CA ASP A 104 -18.30 -30.42 -1.13
C ASP A 104 -17.50 -30.47 0.18
N ILE A 105 -16.20 -30.18 0.08
CA ILE A 105 -15.26 -30.12 1.20
C ILE A 105 -14.82 -28.68 1.48
N SER A 106 -15.17 -27.75 0.59
CA SER A 106 -14.72 -26.35 0.64
C SER A 106 -15.47 -25.51 1.68
N ASP A 107 -16.64 -25.95 2.16
CA ASP A 107 -17.53 -25.18 3.06
C ASP A 107 -16.82 -24.49 4.22
N GLY A 108 -15.94 -25.20 4.94
CA GLY A 108 -15.18 -24.64 6.06
C GLY A 108 -14.23 -23.52 5.64
N PHE A 109 -13.51 -23.71 4.54
CA PHE A 109 -12.59 -22.69 4.00
C PHE A 109 -13.36 -21.49 3.43
N ILE A 110 -14.39 -21.74 2.62
CA ILE A 110 -15.19 -20.67 1.98
C ILE A 110 -15.93 -19.83 3.03
N SER A 111 -16.47 -20.46 4.07
CA SER A 111 -17.11 -19.76 5.19
C SER A 111 -16.11 -18.87 5.93
N ASN A 112 -14.92 -19.39 6.26
CA ASN A 112 -13.87 -18.61 6.90
C ASN A 112 -13.42 -17.43 6.02
N LEU A 113 -13.13 -17.69 4.73
CA LEU A 113 -12.75 -16.66 3.77
C LEU A 113 -13.81 -15.57 3.65
N THR A 114 -15.09 -15.94 3.62
CA THR A 114 -16.21 -14.99 3.50
C THR A 114 -16.36 -14.10 4.73
N ILE A 115 -16.11 -14.63 5.94
CA ILE A 115 -16.08 -13.84 7.17
C ILE A 115 -14.90 -12.87 7.16
N GLN A 116 -13.69 -13.35 6.81
CA GLN A 116 -12.49 -12.53 6.83
C GLN A 116 -12.46 -11.47 5.73
N ARG A 117 -13.09 -11.74 4.57
CA ARG A 117 -13.17 -10.81 3.44
C ARG A 117 -13.82 -9.47 3.79
N GLN A 118 -14.64 -9.41 4.84
CA GLN A 118 -15.24 -8.18 5.34
C GLN A 118 -14.19 -7.18 5.86
N TYR A 119 -13.00 -7.67 6.21
CA TYR A 119 -11.88 -6.90 6.74
C TYR A 119 -10.72 -6.77 5.74
N PHE A 120 -10.92 -7.21 4.49
CA PHE A 120 -9.88 -7.10 3.47
C PHE A 120 -9.78 -5.67 2.93
N PRO A 121 -8.59 -5.30 2.39
CA PRO A 121 -8.46 -4.12 1.55
C PRO A 121 -9.38 -4.19 0.33
N ASN A 122 -9.78 -3.02 -0.16
CA ASN A 122 -10.58 -2.88 -1.39
C ASN A 122 -9.74 -2.30 -2.55
N ASP A 123 -10.38 -2.05 -3.69
CA ASP A 123 -9.71 -1.50 -4.89
C ASP A 123 -9.09 -0.10 -4.64
N GLU A 124 -9.69 0.71 -3.76
CA GLU A 124 -9.16 2.02 -3.38
C GLU A 124 -7.88 1.88 -2.56
N ASP A 125 -7.80 0.89 -1.66
CA ASP A 125 -6.59 0.59 -0.90
C ASP A 125 -5.45 0.13 -1.79
N GLN A 126 -5.73 -0.75 -2.76
CA GLN A 126 -4.74 -1.23 -3.72
C GLN A 126 -4.22 -0.07 -4.58
N THR A 127 -5.12 0.77 -5.08
CA THR A 127 -4.76 1.98 -5.84
C THR A 127 -3.95 2.96 -4.97
N GLY A 128 -4.33 3.14 -3.71
CA GLY A 128 -3.62 3.97 -2.74
C GLY A 128 -2.19 3.48 -2.46
N ALA A 129 -2.00 2.17 -2.33
CA ALA A 129 -0.68 1.56 -2.19
C ALA A 129 0.18 1.74 -3.45
N ALA A 130 -0.39 1.56 -4.64
CA ALA A 130 0.29 1.82 -5.90
C ALA A 130 0.77 3.27 -6.01
N LYS A 131 -0.09 4.24 -5.72
CA LYS A 131 0.28 5.68 -5.71
C LYS A 131 1.35 5.99 -4.65
N ALA A 132 1.28 5.34 -3.49
CA ALA A 132 2.30 5.50 -2.46
C ALA A 132 3.68 5.00 -2.92
N LEU A 133 3.72 3.88 -3.65
CA LEU A 133 4.95 3.34 -4.24
C LEU A 133 5.52 4.28 -5.31
N LEU A 134 4.69 4.76 -6.24
CA LEU A 134 5.08 5.74 -7.27
C LEU A 134 5.63 7.02 -6.63
N ARG A 135 5.03 7.47 -5.53
CA ARG A 135 5.51 8.65 -4.82
C ARG A 135 6.87 8.43 -4.15
N LEU A 136 7.12 7.24 -3.60
CA LEU A 136 8.45 6.88 -3.08
C LEU A 136 9.48 6.82 -4.22
N GLN A 137 9.08 6.29 -5.38
CA GLN A 137 9.91 6.26 -6.58
C GLN A 137 10.38 7.67 -6.98
N ASP A 138 9.45 8.62 -7.08
CA ASP A 138 9.73 10.04 -7.35
C ASP A 138 10.63 10.68 -6.28
N THR A 139 10.24 10.52 -5.01
CA THR A 139 10.90 11.22 -3.89
C THR A 139 12.37 10.81 -3.80
N TYR A 140 12.65 9.52 -3.99
CA TYR A 140 13.98 8.95 -3.82
C TYR A 140 14.72 8.69 -5.14
N ASN A 141 14.16 9.11 -6.30
CA ASN A 141 14.71 8.84 -7.63
C ASN A 141 15.07 7.36 -7.83
N LEU A 142 14.15 6.46 -7.46
CA LEU A 142 14.35 5.03 -7.56
C LEU A 142 14.07 4.55 -8.99
N ASP A 143 14.93 3.69 -9.52
CA ASP A 143 14.66 3.03 -10.80
C ASP A 143 13.68 1.86 -10.63
N THR A 144 12.93 1.56 -11.69
CA THR A 144 11.91 0.50 -11.70
C THR A 144 12.51 -0.88 -11.50
N ASP A 145 13.74 -1.15 -11.96
CA ASP A 145 14.42 -2.43 -11.78
C ASP A 145 14.78 -2.70 -10.32
N THR A 146 15.25 -1.66 -9.61
CA THR A 146 15.53 -1.71 -8.17
C THR A 146 14.26 -2.00 -7.37
N ILE A 147 13.15 -1.32 -7.70
CA ILE A 147 11.86 -1.56 -7.02
C ILE A 147 11.33 -2.96 -7.38
N SER A 148 11.31 -3.33 -8.67
CA SER A 148 10.73 -4.59 -9.14
C SER A 148 11.49 -5.81 -8.64
N LYS A 149 12.80 -5.72 -8.40
CA LYS A 149 13.59 -6.80 -7.80
C LYS A 149 13.62 -6.78 -6.28
N GLY A 150 12.96 -5.80 -5.64
CA GLY A 150 12.99 -5.61 -4.19
C GLY A 150 14.36 -5.24 -3.65
N ASN A 151 15.24 -4.63 -4.46
CA ASN A 151 16.61 -4.28 -4.11
C ASN A 151 16.72 -2.91 -3.41
N LEU A 152 15.75 -2.56 -2.57
CA LEU A 152 15.75 -1.30 -1.83
C LEU A 152 16.80 -1.31 -0.69
N PRO A 153 17.48 -0.19 -0.41
CA PRO A 153 18.44 -0.11 0.69
C PRO A 153 17.80 -0.43 2.05
N GLY A 154 18.51 -1.18 2.90
CA GLY A 154 18.11 -1.41 4.30
C GLY A 154 17.07 -2.51 4.53
N VAL A 155 16.50 -3.12 3.47
CA VAL A 155 15.53 -4.21 3.62
C VAL A 155 16.22 -5.57 3.75
N LYS A 156 15.78 -6.37 4.73
CA LYS A 156 16.29 -7.74 4.96
C LYS A 156 15.51 -8.79 4.17
N HIS A 157 14.24 -8.51 3.89
CA HIS A 157 13.33 -9.38 3.16
C HIS A 157 13.08 -8.77 1.78
N LYS A 158 13.23 -9.58 0.74
CA LYS A 158 13.07 -9.15 -0.65
C LYS A 158 11.90 -9.91 -1.28
N THR A 159 11.06 -9.16 -1.97
CA THR A 159 10.00 -9.67 -2.84
C THR A 159 10.15 -8.99 -4.18
N SER A 160 9.93 -9.73 -5.26
CA SER A 160 9.94 -9.19 -6.61
C SER A 160 8.52 -8.94 -7.13
N LEU A 161 8.36 -7.90 -7.92
CA LEU A 161 7.15 -7.61 -8.69
C LEU A 161 7.17 -8.43 -9.98
N THR A 162 6.03 -9.03 -10.30
CA THR A 162 5.77 -9.71 -11.57
C THR A 162 5.53 -8.71 -12.70
N ALA A 163 5.47 -9.20 -13.93
CA ALA A 163 5.09 -8.39 -15.09
C ALA A 163 3.67 -7.83 -14.95
N GLU A 164 2.76 -8.59 -14.33
CA GLU A 164 1.39 -8.16 -14.02
C GLU A 164 1.38 -7.02 -13.00
N ASP A 165 2.17 -7.13 -11.91
CA ASP A 165 2.31 -6.04 -10.93
C ASP A 165 2.88 -4.76 -11.56
N CYS A 166 3.88 -4.89 -12.43
CA CYS A 166 4.47 -3.76 -13.14
C CYS A 166 3.44 -3.11 -14.09
N PHE A 167 2.64 -3.91 -14.78
CA PHE A 167 1.55 -3.42 -15.63
C PHE A 167 0.48 -2.66 -14.84
N ASP A 168 0.08 -3.18 -13.67
CA ASP A 168 -0.92 -2.53 -12.81
C ASP A 168 -0.42 -1.20 -12.23
N LEU A 169 0.87 -1.10 -11.87
CA LEU A 169 1.50 0.17 -11.48
C LEU A 169 1.49 1.17 -12.64
N GLY A 170 1.89 0.73 -13.84
CA GLY A 170 1.88 1.58 -15.03
C GLY A 170 0.48 2.04 -15.41
N LYS A 171 -0.54 1.17 -15.27
CA LYS A 171 -1.94 1.51 -15.53
C LYS A 171 -2.48 2.50 -14.50
N THR A 172 -2.11 2.35 -13.23
CA THR A 172 -2.45 3.32 -12.18
C THR A 172 -1.87 4.70 -12.51
N ALA A 173 -0.60 4.77 -12.90
CA ALA A 173 0.04 6.01 -13.36
C ALA A 173 -0.67 6.61 -14.59
N TYR A 174 -1.05 5.77 -15.55
CA TYR A 174 -1.76 6.17 -16.76
C TYR A 174 -3.10 6.85 -16.44
N THR A 175 -3.86 6.30 -15.48
CA THR A 175 -5.15 6.89 -15.07
C THR A 175 -5.01 8.30 -14.49
N ASP A 176 -3.87 8.62 -13.87
CA ASP A 176 -3.54 9.94 -13.37
C ASP A 176 -2.89 10.85 -14.42
N ALA A 177 -2.83 10.42 -15.69
CA ALA A 177 -2.13 11.06 -16.80
C ALA A 177 -0.62 11.25 -16.55
N ASP A 178 -0.03 10.44 -15.66
CA ASP A 178 1.39 10.36 -15.44
C ASP A 178 2.03 9.43 -16.47
N TYR A 179 2.18 9.97 -17.69
CA TYR A 179 2.74 9.22 -18.80
C TYR A 179 4.21 8.86 -18.59
N TYR A 180 4.94 9.61 -17.76
CA TYR A 180 6.34 9.32 -17.43
C TYR A 180 6.46 8.01 -16.65
N HIS A 181 5.73 7.88 -15.54
CA HIS A 181 5.74 6.62 -14.79
C HIS A 181 5.05 5.48 -15.55
N THR A 182 4.03 5.78 -16.37
CA THR A 182 3.44 4.79 -17.26
C THR A 182 4.49 4.17 -18.17
N GLU A 183 5.32 5.00 -18.83
CA GLU A 183 6.39 4.51 -19.70
C GLU A 183 7.36 3.61 -18.92
N LEU A 184 7.88 4.08 -17.79
CA LEU A 184 8.86 3.32 -17.00
C LEU A 184 8.35 1.93 -16.57
N TRP A 185 7.11 1.87 -16.06
CA TRP A 185 6.54 0.62 -15.55
C TRP A 185 6.08 -0.33 -16.65
N MET A 186 5.56 0.19 -17.76
CA MET A 186 5.22 -0.62 -18.93
C MET A 186 6.47 -1.19 -19.61
N GLU A 187 7.58 -0.43 -19.65
CA GLU A 187 8.89 -0.94 -20.11
C GLU A 187 9.42 -2.04 -19.20
N GLN A 188 9.29 -1.88 -17.89
CA GLN A 188 9.68 -2.91 -16.92
C GLN A 188 8.88 -4.20 -17.12
N ALA A 189 7.55 -4.09 -17.26
CA ALA A 189 6.67 -5.22 -17.54
C ALA A 189 7.07 -5.92 -18.86
N LEU A 190 7.24 -5.14 -19.93
CA LEU A 190 7.64 -5.68 -21.24
C LEU A 190 9.00 -6.37 -21.19
N SER A 191 9.98 -5.80 -20.47
CA SER A 191 11.30 -6.39 -20.28
C SER A 191 11.24 -7.73 -19.54
N GLN A 192 10.37 -7.85 -18.54
CA GLN A 192 10.17 -9.11 -17.80
C GLN A 192 9.53 -10.18 -18.70
N LEU A 193 8.51 -9.82 -19.49
CA LEU A 193 7.88 -10.74 -20.45
C LEU A 193 8.83 -11.13 -21.60
N ASP A 194 9.75 -10.24 -21.99
CA ASP A 194 10.77 -10.54 -23.01
C ASP A 194 11.90 -11.42 -22.47
N ALA A 195 12.16 -11.36 -21.16
CA ALA A 195 13.07 -12.27 -20.47
C ALA A 195 12.48 -13.68 -20.26
N GLY A 196 11.21 -13.90 -20.62
CA GLY A 196 10.55 -15.21 -20.57
C GLY A 196 9.77 -15.50 -19.29
N GLU A 197 9.36 -14.47 -18.54
CA GLU A 197 8.45 -14.65 -17.41
C GLU A 197 7.11 -15.24 -17.88
N GLU A 198 6.67 -16.33 -17.25
CA GLU A 198 5.34 -16.91 -17.49
C GLU A 198 4.28 -16.00 -16.86
N SER A 199 3.44 -15.40 -17.69
CA SER A 199 2.37 -14.50 -17.26
C SER A 199 1.16 -14.64 -18.18
N SER A 200 -0.02 -14.33 -17.65
CA SER A 200 -1.27 -14.26 -18.41
C SER A 200 -1.44 -12.94 -19.16
N LEU A 201 -0.55 -11.97 -18.92
CA LEU A 201 -0.60 -10.64 -19.49
C LEU A 201 -0.30 -10.64 -20.98
N ASP A 202 -1.23 -10.05 -21.76
CA ASP A 202 -1.05 -9.86 -23.19
C ASP A 202 -0.03 -8.75 -23.48
N LYS A 203 1.06 -9.13 -24.17
CA LYS A 203 2.11 -8.19 -24.63
C LYS A 203 1.54 -7.06 -25.50
N VAL A 204 0.49 -7.31 -26.28
CA VAL A 204 -0.15 -6.30 -27.13
C VAL A 204 -0.77 -5.19 -26.27
N MET A 205 -1.42 -5.56 -25.15
CA MET A 205 -1.98 -4.58 -24.23
C MET A 205 -0.88 -3.70 -23.60
N VAL A 206 0.24 -4.28 -23.18
CA VAL A 206 1.38 -3.52 -22.63
C VAL A 206 1.91 -2.51 -23.65
N LEU A 207 2.11 -2.96 -24.90
CA LEU A 207 2.61 -2.13 -25.99
C LEU A 207 1.65 -0.99 -26.35
N ASP A 208 0.33 -1.20 -26.26
CA ASP A 208 -0.67 -0.17 -26.53
C ASP A 208 -0.56 0.99 -25.52
N TYR A 209 -0.60 0.69 -24.21
CA TYR A 209 -0.41 1.71 -23.16
C TYR A 209 0.95 2.42 -23.29
N LEU A 210 2.02 1.64 -23.50
CA LEU A 210 3.37 2.17 -23.63
C LEU A 210 3.51 3.10 -24.83
N SER A 211 3.02 2.68 -26.00
CA SER A 211 3.09 3.48 -27.23
C SER A 211 2.36 4.82 -27.09
N TYR A 212 1.20 4.83 -26.42
CA TYR A 212 0.46 6.04 -26.14
C TYR A 212 1.19 6.95 -25.14
N ALA A 213 1.69 6.41 -24.04
CA ALA A 213 2.42 7.19 -23.04
C ALA A 213 3.68 7.87 -23.63
N VAL A 214 4.43 7.12 -24.43
CA VAL A 214 5.60 7.63 -25.18
C VAL A 214 5.20 8.71 -26.18
N TYR A 215 4.09 8.50 -26.91
CA TYR A 215 3.55 9.49 -27.84
C TYR A 215 3.14 10.80 -27.13
N GLN A 216 2.48 10.72 -25.97
CA GLN A 216 2.08 11.90 -25.18
C GLN A 216 3.28 12.70 -24.69
N GLN A 217 4.40 12.02 -24.42
CA GLN A 217 5.66 12.65 -24.05
C GLN A 217 6.43 13.24 -25.26
N GLY A 218 6.01 12.94 -26.49
CA GLY A 218 6.48 13.56 -27.72
C GLY A 218 7.59 12.80 -28.46
N ASP A 219 7.94 11.59 -28.01
CA ASP A 219 8.92 10.73 -28.66
C ASP A 219 8.23 9.88 -29.76
N LEU A 220 8.07 10.48 -30.94
CA LEU A 220 7.32 9.87 -32.05
C LEU A 220 8.02 8.63 -32.61
N ASP A 221 9.35 8.65 -32.72
CA ASP A 221 10.13 7.54 -33.27
C ASP A 221 10.01 6.27 -32.41
N LYS A 222 10.08 6.44 -31.08
CA LYS A 222 9.88 5.35 -30.13
C LYS A 222 8.43 4.86 -30.17
N ALA A 223 7.45 5.75 -30.16
CA ALA A 223 6.03 5.39 -30.28
C ALA A 223 5.72 4.61 -31.57
N LEU A 224 6.33 5.01 -32.70
CA LEU A 224 6.20 4.32 -33.98
C LEU A 224 6.78 2.91 -33.92
N THR A 225 7.98 2.76 -33.36
CA THR A 225 8.66 1.46 -33.18
C THR A 225 7.81 0.51 -32.33
N LEU A 226 7.28 1.00 -31.22
CA LEU A 226 6.41 0.22 -30.33
C LEU A 226 5.10 -0.18 -31.02
N THR A 227 4.50 0.73 -31.80
CA THR A 227 3.26 0.44 -32.55
C THR A 227 3.50 -0.64 -33.61
N LYS A 228 4.63 -0.60 -34.33
CA LYS A 228 4.99 -1.65 -35.29
C LYS A 228 5.17 -2.99 -34.59
N ARG A 229 5.90 -3.01 -33.47
CA ARG A 229 6.07 -4.22 -32.64
C ARG A 229 4.73 -4.80 -32.17
N SER A 230 3.77 -3.94 -31.81
CA SER A 230 2.42 -4.38 -31.44
C SER A 230 1.68 -5.04 -32.61
N LEU A 231 1.81 -4.49 -33.83
CA LEU A 231 1.16 -5.02 -35.04
C LEU A 231 1.85 -6.27 -35.61
N GLU A 232 3.13 -6.50 -35.28
CA GLU A 232 3.80 -7.77 -35.57
C GLU A 232 3.22 -8.92 -34.73
N LEU A 233 2.76 -8.63 -33.51
CA LEU A 233 2.12 -9.61 -32.62
C LEU A 233 0.63 -9.81 -32.94
N ASP A 234 -0.09 -8.71 -33.21
CA ASP A 234 -1.49 -8.72 -33.62
C ASP A 234 -1.73 -7.79 -34.82
N PRO A 235 -1.65 -8.29 -36.06
CA PRO A 235 -1.87 -7.49 -37.27
C PRO A 235 -3.29 -6.88 -37.37
N GLU A 236 -4.28 -7.52 -36.76
CA GLU A 236 -5.69 -7.11 -36.79
C GLU A 236 -6.02 -6.10 -35.68
N HIS A 237 -5.02 -5.66 -34.90
CA HIS A 237 -5.22 -4.69 -33.83
C HIS A 237 -5.73 -3.35 -34.38
N GLN A 238 -7.04 -3.11 -34.26
CA GLN A 238 -7.72 -1.95 -34.87
C GLN A 238 -7.14 -0.62 -34.40
N ARG A 239 -6.84 -0.51 -33.09
CA ARG A 239 -6.28 0.71 -32.48
C ARG A 239 -4.84 0.96 -32.93
N GLY A 240 -4.02 -0.09 -32.98
CA GLY A 240 -2.64 -0.02 -33.46
C GLY A 240 -2.54 0.47 -34.91
N ASN A 241 -3.42 -0.03 -35.78
CA ASN A 241 -3.50 0.42 -37.17
C ASN A 241 -3.90 1.91 -37.29
N GLY A 242 -4.82 2.38 -36.43
CA GLY A 242 -5.19 3.79 -36.35
C GLY A 242 -4.05 4.67 -35.84
N ASN A 243 -3.42 4.27 -34.73
CA ASN A 243 -2.28 4.96 -34.11
C ASN A 243 -1.11 5.08 -35.09
N LEU A 244 -0.78 4.01 -35.83
CA LEU A 244 0.28 3.99 -36.83
C LEU A 244 0.09 5.08 -37.89
N ARG A 245 -1.10 5.14 -38.50
CA ARG A 245 -1.42 6.16 -39.52
C ARG A 245 -1.30 7.58 -38.94
N HIS A 246 -1.77 7.77 -37.71
CA HIS A 246 -1.73 9.07 -37.04
C HIS A 246 -0.30 9.53 -36.75
N ILE A 247 0.55 8.65 -36.20
CA ILE A 247 1.95 8.96 -35.88
C ILE A 247 2.74 9.27 -37.16
N MET A 248 2.61 8.45 -38.21
CA MET A 248 3.29 8.66 -39.49
C MET A 248 2.87 9.97 -40.18
N SER A 249 1.60 10.37 -40.06
CA SER A 249 1.13 11.65 -40.58
C SER A 249 1.78 12.84 -39.87
N LYS A 250 1.99 12.74 -38.54
CA LYS A 250 2.65 13.77 -37.75
C LYS A 250 4.15 13.88 -38.04
N GLU A 251 4.83 12.76 -38.28
CA GLU A 251 6.25 12.76 -38.69
C GLU A 251 6.44 13.43 -40.05
N SER A 252 5.56 13.12 -41.01
CA SER A 252 5.61 13.72 -42.36
C SER A 252 5.37 15.23 -42.34
N ASN A 253 4.56 15.73 -41.40
CA ASN A 253 4.33 17.16 -41.22
C ASN A 253 5.48 17.88 -40.48
N LYS A 254 6.25 17.17 -39.63
CA LYS A 254 7.44 17.71 -38.96
C LYS A 254 8.59 17.97 -39.93
N SER A 255 8.76 17.11 -40.94
CA SER A 255 9.81 17.25 -41.96
C SER A 255 9.53 18.39 -42.97
N SER A 256 8.32 18.95 -42.99
CA SER A 256 7.96 20.16 -43.74
C SER A 256 8.15 21.49 -43.00
N SER A 257 8.53 21.47 -41.71
CA SER A 257 8.82 22.67 -40.91
C SER A 257 10.29 22.72 -40.52
N SER A 258 10.99 23.81 -40.87
CA SER A 258 12.41 24.05 -40.58
C SER A 258 12.77 23.85 -39.10
N PRO A 259 13.99 23.39 -38.76
CA PRO A 259 14.39 23.21 -37.37
C PRO A 259 14.54 24.59 -36.71
N SER A 260 13.70 24.89 -35.71
CA SER A 260 14.03 25.94 -34.75
C SER A 260 15.07 25.37 -33.79
N GLU A 261 16.25 25.99 -33.78
CA GLU A 261 17.30 25.73 -32.79
C GLU A 261 16.73 25.95 -31.40
N GLY A 262 16.62 24.85 -30.66
CA GLY A 262 16.04 24.81 -29.34
C GLY A 262 16.12 23.39 -28.79
N ALA A 263 17.32 22.79 -28.84
CA ALA A 263 17.68 21.71 -27.93
C ALA A 263 17.81 22.30 -26.51
N GLU A 264 16.71 22.88 -26.01
CA GLU A 264 16.56 23.17 -24.59
C GLU A 264 16.33 21.81 -23.92
N LEU A 265 17.38 21.38 -23.22
CA LEU A 265 17.39 20.37 -22.17
C LEU A 265 15.97 20.02 -21.72
N ARG A 266 15.52 18.81 -22.06
CA ARG A 266 14.25 18.18 -21.63
C ARG A 266 13.98 18.50 -20.17
N THR A 267 13.26 19.58 -19.90
CA THR A 267 12.90 20.02 -18.56
C THR A 267 11.40 20.22 -18.55
N ARG A 268 10.75 19.52 -17.62
CA ARG A 268 9.33 19.57 -17.27
C ARG A 268 8.76 20.97 -17.60
N LYS A 269 7.93 21.06 -18.65
CA LYS A 269 7.30 22.31 -19.11
C LYS A 269 6.67 23.06 -17.93
N GLY A 270 6.98 24.36 -17.82
CA GLY A 270 6.26 25.36 -17.04
C GLY A 270 5.84 24.93 -15.63
N ARG A 271 6.79 24.89 -14.68
CA ARG A 271 6.51 24.45 -13.30
C ARG A 271 5.72 25.51 -12.52
N PRO A 272 4.51 25.22 -12.01
CA PRO A 272 3.88 26.02 -10.96
C PRO A 272 4.83 26.17 -9.76
N LYS A 273 4.74 27.26 -8.99
CA LYS A 273 5.57 27.48 -7.78
C LYS A 273 5.58 26.27 -6.83
N ASP A 274 4.47 25.56 -6.74
CA ASP A 274 4.27 24.34 -5.95
C ASP A 274 5.26 23.23 -6.31
N HIS A 275 5.59 23.08 -7.60
CA HIS A 275 6.53 22.07 -8.07
C HIS A 275 7.97 22.35 -7.63
N LEU A 276 8.33 23.63 -7.41
CA LEU A 276 9.69 24.02 -7.02
C LEU A 276 9.96 23.73 -5.54
N GLU A 277 8.95 23.83 -4.68
CA GLU A 277 9.07 23.47 -3.26
C GLU A 277 9.10 21.95 -3.10
N LYS A 278 8.24 21.23 -3.83
CA LYS A 278 8.28 19.76 -3.91
C LYS A 278 9.67 19.24 -4.29
N GLU A 279 10.28 19.78 -5.35
CA GLU A 279 11.61 19.36 -5.79
C GLU A 279 12.71 19.63 -4.76
N LYS A 280 12.62 20.73 -4.01
CA LYS A 280 13.57 21.00 -2.91
C LYS A 280 13.39 20.00 -1.77
N TYR A 281 12.15 19.71 -1.42
CA TYR A 281 11.81 18.72 -0.40
C TYR A 281 12.34 17.32 -0.78
N GLU A 282 12.06 16.86 -1.99
CA GLU A 282 12.54 15.55 -2.48
C GLU A 282 14.08 15.48 -2.49
N LYS A 283 14.76 16.56 -2.91
CA LYS A 283 16.22 16.66 -2.81
C LYS A 283 16.69 16.48 -1.36
N LEU A 284 16.08 17.18 -0.41
CA LEU A 284 16.43 17.06 1.01
C LEU A 284 16.19 15.64 1.53
N CYS A 285 15.13 14.96 1.11
CA CYS A 285 14.87 13.55 1.45
C CYS A 285 15.97 12.61 0.94
N ARG A 286 16.62 12.94 -0.18
CA ARG A 286 17.80 12.22 -0.71
C ARG A 286 19.13 12.65 -0.10
N GLY A 287 19.11 13.59 0.87
CA GLY A 287 20.32 14.19 1.43
C GLY A 287 21.03 15.16 0.47
N GLU A 288 20.36 15.55 -0.61
CA GLU A 288 20.79 16.59 -1.54
C GLU A 288 20.30 17.95 -1.01
N GLY A 289 21.21 18.89 -0.74
CA GLY A 289 20.80 20.23 -0.30
C GLY A 289 21.74 20.84 0.74
N VAL A 290 21.16 21.52 1.73
CA VAL A 290 21.93 22.26 2.72
C VAL A 290 22.67 21.29 3.64
N LYS A 291 23.97 21.15 3.39
CA LYS A 291 24.84 20.29 4.22
C LYS A 291 25.37 21.05 5.43
N MET A 292 25.63 20.29 6.49
CA MET A 292 26.30 20.82 7.69
C MET A 292 27.72 21.25 7.31
N THR A 293 28.03 22.55 7.44
CA THR A 293 29.40 23.04 7.26
C THR A 293 30.18 22.84 8.56
N SER A 294 31.51 22.68 8.48
CA SER A 294 32.35 22.53 9.68
C SER A 294 32.21 23.72 10.65
N ARG A 295 31.92 24.93 10.13
CA ARG A 295 31.64 26.12 10.96
C ARG A 295 30.35 25.99 11.76
N ARG A 296 29.29 25.44 11.16
CA ARG A 296 28.00 25.21 11.83
C ARG A 296 28.11 24.04 12.80
N GLN A 297 28.75 22.94 12.40
CA GLN A 297 28.96 21.78 13.26
C GLN A 297 29.69 22.13 14.57
N LYS A 298 30.67 23.04 14.53
CA LYS A 298 31.37 23.55 15.73
C LYS A 298 30.46 24.30 16.72
N ARG A 299 29.28 24.74 16.29
CA ARG A 299 28.28 25.41 17.15
C ARG A 299 27.29 24.45 17.77
N LEU A 300 27.24 23.21 17.28
CA LEU A 300 26.34 22.18 17.76
C LEU A 300 27.02 21.41 18.89
N PHE A 301 26.28 21.14 19.96
CA PHE A 301 26.80 20.45 21.12
C PHE A 301 25.71 19.67 21.82
N CYS A 302 26.13 18.56 22.45
CA CYS A 302 25.29 17.74 23.29
C CYS A 302 25.50 18.12 24.76
N ARG A 303 24.42 18.08 25.55
CA ARG A 303 24.44 18.46 26.96
C ARG A 303 23.35 17.72 27.73
N TYR A 304 23.55 17.59 29.03
CA TYR A 304 22.47 17.29 29.96
C TYR A 304 21.74 18.60 30.28
N PHE A 305 20.46 18.67 29.95
CA PHE A 305 19.63 19.86 30.10
C PHE A 305 18.69 19.70 31.30
N ASP A 306 18.72 20.66 32.20
CA ASP A 306 17.99 20.68 33.48
C ASP A 306 16.71 21.52 33.42
N GLY A 307 16.18 21.82 32.23
CA GLY A 307 14.96 22.62 32.10
C GLY A 307 15.10 24.08 32.54
N LYS A 308 16.33 24.62 32.59
CA LYS A 308 16.63 25.91 33.25
C LYS A 308 16.28 25.87 34.75
N LYS A 309 16.71 24.81 35.43
CA LYS A 309 16.42 24.51 36.85
C LYS A 309 14.97 24.07 37.10
N ASP A 310 14.38 23.33 36.16
CA ASP A 310 13.12 22.65 36.40
C ASP A 310 13.30 21.59 37.51
N PRO A 311 12.44 21.55 38.55
CA PRO A 311 12.61 20.63 39.67
C PRO A 311 12.68 19.14 39.28
N LEU A 312 11.97 18.71 38.24
CA LEU A 312 12.00 17.34 37.77
C LEU A 312 13.30 17.04 37.02
N LEU A 313 13.73 17.98 36.17
CA LEU A 313 14.92 17.79 35.32
C LEU A 313 16.25 18.05 36.02
N ILE A 314 16.27 18.68 37.20
CA ILE A 314 17.49 18.76 38.03
C ILE A 314 17.92 17.35 38.50
N LEU A 315 16.96 16.53 38.92
CA LEU A 315 17.24 15.18 39.42
C LEU A 315 17.46 14.17 38.29
N SER A 316 16.82 14.40 37.14
CA SER A 316 16.94 13.57 35.95
C SER A 316 17.07 14.44 34.68
N PRO A 317 18.25 15.02 34.42
CA PRO A 317 18.47 15.87 33.25
C PRO A 317 18.22 15.12 31.93
N THR A 318 17.64 15.80 30.95
CA THR A 318 17.42 15.22 29.62
C THR A 318 18.66 15.34 28.75
N LYS A 319 18.92 14.34 27.91
CA LYS A 319 19.99 14.38 26.92
C LYS A 319 19.54 15.28 25.76
N GLN A 320 20.14 16.46 25.62
CA GLN A 320 19.81 17.45 24.61
C GLN A 320 20.94 17.56 23.58
N GLU A 321 20.58 17.56 22.30
CA GLU A 321 21.48 17.77 21.16
C GLU A 321 20.98 18.92 20.29
N ASP A 322 21.83 19.89 20.00
CA ASP A 322 21.53 20.91 19.00
C ASP A 322 21.77 20.30 17.59
N GLU A 323 20.72 20.13 16.79
CA GLU A 323 20.84 19.57 15.43
C GLU A 323 21.05 20.64 14.36
N TRP A 324 20.50 21.83 14.59
CA TRP A 324 20.57 22.93 13.64
C TRP A 324 20.48 24.27 14.36
N ASP A 325 21.26 25.26 13.89
CA ASP A 325 21.34 26.58 14.53
C ASP A 325 20.29 27.59 14.01
N LYS A 326 19.85 27.48 12.75
CA LYS A 326 18.83 28.38 12.17
C LYS A 326 18.02 27.72 11.04
N PRO A 327 16.71 27.42 11.23
CA PRO A 327 15.98 27.54 12.50
C PRO A 327 16.59 26.66 13.60
N ARG A 328 16.38 27.01 14.87
CA ARG A 328 16.95 26.21 15.97
C ARG A 328 16.20 24.87 16.02
N ILE A 329 16.91 23.76 15.79
CA ILE A 329 16.38 22.40 15.91
C ILE A 329 17.16 21.71 17.03
N VAL A 330 16.43 21.15 17.99
CA VAL A 330 16.99 20.49 19.18
C VAL A 330 16.35 19.11 19.29
N ARG A 331 17.17 18.07 19.40
CA ARG A 331 16.72 16.71 19.69
C ARG A 331 16.89 16.43 21.18
N TYR A 332 15.85 15.87 21.79
CA TYR A 332 15.93 15.28 23.12
C TYR A 332 15.96 13.77 22.99
N HIS A 333 17.04 13.15 23.44
CA HIS A 333 17.21 11.69 23.39
C HIS A 333 16.57 11.04 24.61
N ASP A 334 16.02 9.85 24.41
CA ASP A 334 15.40 9.00 25.45
C ASP A 334 14.33 9.73 26.27
N ILE A 335 13.65 10.71 25.67
CA ILE A 335 12.62 11.51 26.35
C ILE A 335 11.33 10.73 26.58
N ILE A 336 11.14 9.58 25.93
CA ILE A 336 10.02 8.66 26.15
C ILE A 336 10.57 7.23 26.26
N SER A 337 10.12 6.49 27.26
CA SER A 337 10.48 5.06 27.42
C SER A 337 9.71 4.16 26.45
N ASP A 338 10.25 2.98 26.15
CA ASP A 338 9.59 2.01 25.26
C ASP A 338 8.22 1.57 25.81
N GLU A 339 8.05 1.47 27.14
CA GLU A 339 6.77 1.17 27.77
C GLU A 339 5.74 2.30 27.57
N GLU A 340 6.16 3.56 27.75
CA GLU A 340 5.31 4.73 27.50
C GLU A 340 4.92 4.81 26.02
N ILE A 341 5.86 4.54 25.09
CA ILE A 341 5.60 4.48 23.64
C ILE A 341 4.56 3.40 23.33
N SER A 342 4.70 2.21 23.90
CA SER A 342 3.77 1.10 23.67
C SER A 342 2.37 1.45 24.17
N LYS A 343 2.27 2.10 25.34
CA LYS A 343 0.97 2.54 25.88
C LYS A 343 0.32 3.64 25.02
N VAL A 344 1.10 4.62 24.54
CA VAL A 344 0.59 5.64 23.62
C VAL A 344 0.07 5.01 22.32
N LYS A 345 0.79 4.02 21.76
CA LYS A 345 0.35 3.27 20.57
C LYS A 345 -0.96 2.52 20.82
N GLU A 346 -1.10 1.86 21.97
CA GLU A 346 -2.31 1.14 22.38
C GLU A 346 -3.53 2.08 22.43
N LEU A 347 -3.38 3.25 23.09
CA LEU A 347 -4.44 4.25 23.21
C LEU A 347 -4.82 4.88 21.85
N ALA A 348 -3.82 5.10 20.98
CA ALA A 348 -4.03 5.74 19.69
C ALA A 348 -4.65 4.81 18.63
N LYS A 349 -4.25 3.52 18.58
CA LYS A 349 -4.65 2.56 17.52
C LYS A 349 -6.17 2.57 17.21
N PRO A 350 -7.10 2.48 18.18
CA PRO A 350 -8.55 2.46 17.86
C PRO A 350 -9.08 3.79 17.33
N ARG A 351 -8.39 4.90 17.59
CA ARG A 351 -8.79 6.28 17.26
C ARG A 351 -8.14 6.81 15.99
N LEU A 352 -7.20 6.08 15.41
CA LEU A 352 -6.55 6.47 14.15
C LEU A 352 -7.61 6.66 13.06
N ARG A 353 -7.65 7.86 12.50
CA ARG A 353 -8.49 8.22 11.35
C ARG A 353 -7.63 8.90 10.30
N ARG A 354 -7.98 8.70 9.03
CA ARG A 354 -7.29 9.36 7.92
C ARG A 354 -7.43 10.86 8.08
N ALA A 355 -6.33 11.59 7.94
CA ALA A 355 -6.35 13.03 8.05
C ALA A 355 -7.21 13.64 6.93
N THR A 356 -8.22 14.43 7.32
CA THR A 356 -9.11 15.14 6.40
C THR A 356 -8.70 16.61 6.28
N ILE A 357 -8.91 17.18 5.10
CA ILE A 357 -8.81 18.62 4.85
C ILE A 357 -10.22 19.20 4.76
N SER A 358 -10.40 20.44 5.21
CA SER A 358 -11.65 21.16 4.93
C SER A 358 -11.60 21.67 3.50
N ASN A 359 -12.52 21.24 2.65
CA ASN A 359 -12.65 21.77 1.31
C ASN A 359 -12.99 23.28 1.42
N PRO A 360 -12.18 24.18 0.84
CA PRO A 360 -12.36 25.62 1.01
C PRO A 360 -13.62 26.16 0.33
N ILE A 361 -14.22 25.41 -0.61
CA ILE A 361 -15.43 25.78 -1.35
C ILE A 361 -16.67 25.21 -0.67
N THR A 362 -16.65 23.92 -0.32
CA THR A 362 -17.83 23.22 0.20
C THR A 362 -17.90 23.22 1.72
N GLY A 363 -16.78 23.48 2.41
CA GLY A 363 -16.66 23.35 3.87
C GLY A 363 -16.72 21.91 4.38
N VAL A 364 -16.82 20.93 3.49
CA VAL A 364 -16.90 19.50 3.83
C VAL A 364 -15.48 18.98 4.10
N LEU A 365 -15.36 18.11 5.10
CA LEU A 365 -14.11 17.39 5.37
C LEU A 365 -13.90 16.32 4.30
N GLU A 366 -12.85 16.45 3.52
CA GLU A 366 -12.48 15.54 2.44
C GLU A 366 -11.13 14.89 2.73
N THR A 367 -10.95 13.65 2.30
CA THR A 367 -9.66 12.96 2.39
C THR A 367 -8.77 13.44 1.26
N ALA A 368 -7.64 14.08 1.60
CA ALA A 368 -6.64 14.46 0.61
C ALA A 368 -5.86 13.25 0.12
N GLN A 369 -5.66 13.13 -1.20
CA GLN A 369 -4.80 12.10 -1.78
C GLN A 369 -3.31 12.32 -1.44
N TYR A 370 -2.90 13.57 -1.24
CA TYR A 370 -1.52 13.94 -0.92
C TYR A 370 -1.16 13.79 0.58
N ARG A 371 -2.17 13.75 1.48
CA ARG A 371 -1.97 13.60 2.94
C ARG A 371 -2.30 12.17 3.38
N ILE A 372 -1.29 11.31 3.34
CA ILE A 372 -1.38 9.88 3.66
C ILE A 372 -0.93 9.64 5.10
N THR A 373 -1.62 10.27 6.06
CA THR A 373 -1.38 10.07 7.51
C THR A 373 -2.67 9.72 8.19
N LYS A 374 -2.58 8.78 9.15
CA LYS A 374 -3.64 8.59 10.15
C LYS A 374 -3.22 9.28 11.43
N SER A 375 -4.11 10.07 12.01
CA SER A 375 -3.85 10.73 13.29
C SER A 375 -4.89 10.36 14.35
N ALA A 376 -4.46 10.43 15.59
CA ALA A 376 -5.29 10.36 16.78
C ALA A 376 -4.88 11.48 17.72
N TRP A 377 -5.81 11.94 18.55
CA TRP A 377 -5.55 12.95 19.58
C TRP A 377 -5.75 12.29 20.94
N LEU A 378 -4.80 12.51 21.84
CA LEU A 378 -4.81 11.97 23.19
C LEU A 378 -4.76 13.12 24.20
N SER A 379 -5.69 13.10 25.14
CA SER A 379 -5.77 14.13 26.17
C SER A 379 -5.08 13.71 27.46
N GLY A 380 -4.57 14.67 28.22
CA GLY A 380 -3.81 14.41 29.46
C GLY A 380 -4.62 13.70 30.54
N TYR A 381 -5.95 13.83 30.55
CA TYR A 381 -6.82 13.17 31.52
C TYR A 381 -7.16 11.72 31.15
N GLU A 382 -6.83 11.26 29.95
CA GLU A 382 -7.23 9.93 29.48
C GLU A 382 -6.38 8.81 30.08
N ASP A 383 -5.08 9.05 30.25
CA ASP A 383 -4.16 8.08 30.81
C ASP A 383 -3.01 8.79 31.57
N PRO A 384 -2.60 8.28 32.75
CA PRO A 384 -1.47 8.83 33.49
C PRO A 384 -0.16 8.91 32.70
N VAL A 385 0.06 8.06 31.69
CA VAL A 385 1.21 8.15 30.77
C VAL A 385 1.17 9.47 30.01
N VAL A 386 0.03 9.84 29.41
CA VAL A 386 -0.10 11.09 28.66
C VAL A 386 0.11 12.30 29.57
N ALA A 387 -0.46 12.27 30.78
CA ALA A 387 -0.23 13.33 31.78
C ALA A 387 1.24 13.47 32.21
N ARG A 388 1.99 12.35 32.30
CA ARG A 388 3.43 12.39 32.61
C ARG A 388 4.23 12.94 31.43
N LEU A 389 3.86 12.59 30.20
CA LEU A 389 4.49 13.13 29.00
C LEU A 389 4.29 14.64 28.91
N ASN A 390 3.07 15.15 29.08
CA ASN A 390 2.82 16.59 29.06
C ASN A 390 3.65 17.35 30.10
N ARG A 391 3.75 16.84 31.34
CA ARG A 391 4.63 17.43 32.36
C ARG A 391 6.12 17.40 31.98
N ARG A 392 6.57 16.36 31.28
CA ARG A 392 7.95 16.27 30.78
C ARG A 392 8.20 17.27 29.64
N ILE A 393 7.23 17.45 28.75
CA ILE A 393 7.23 18.44 27.66
C ILE A 393 7.29 19.86 28.25
N GLU A 394 6.47 20.16 29.26
CA GLU A 394 6.49 21.42 30.02
C GLU A 394 7.89 21.69 30.58
N GLY A 395 8.50 20.70 31.27
CA GLY A 395 9.83 20.84 31.84
C GLY A 395 10.94 21.10 30.80
N VAL A 396 10.90 20.46 29.63
CA VAL A 396 11.95 20.66 28.59
C VAL A 396 11.74 21.91 27.74
N THR A 397 10.49 22.34 27.55
CA THR A 397 10.18 23.55 26.75
C THR A 397 10.17 24.82 27.61
N GLY A 398 9.83 24.69 28.90
CA GLY A 398 9.53 25.80 29.79
C GLY A 398 8.21 26.51 29.46
N LEU A 399 7.31 25.85 28.72
CA LEU A 399 6.02 26.38 28.29
C LEU A 399 4.88 25.66 29.00
N ASP A 400 3.87 26.42 29.43
CA ASP A 400 2.69 25.88 30.11
C ASP A 400 1.84 25.04 29.15
N MET A 401 1.51 23.82 29.58
CA MET A 401 0.70 22.87 28.82
C MET A 401 -0.81 23.09 28.98
N SER A 402 -1.25 24.01 29.85
CA SER A 402 -2.69 24.28 30.07
C SER A 402 -3.40 24.87 28.84
N THR A 403 -2.66 25.55 27.96
CA THR A 403 -3.14 26.14 26.71
C THR A 403 -2.68 25.36 25.47
N ALA A 404 -1.93 24.27 25.67
CA ALA A 404 -1.42 23.45 24.58
C ALA A 404 -2.54 22.60 23.94
N GLU A 405 -2.38 22.33 22.65
CA GLU A 405 -3.22 21.36 21.95
C GLU A 405 -3.01 19.94 22.51
N GLU A 406 -3.96 19.05 22.26
CA GLU A 406 -3.86 17.65 22.67
C GLU A 406 -2.68 16.94 21.99
N LEU A 407 -2.19 15.86 22.60
CA LEU A 407 -1.10 15.09 22.03
C LEU A 407 -1.55 14.43 20.74
N GLN A 408 -1.06 14.93 19.60
CA GLN A 408 -1.31 14.32 18.30
C GLN A 408 -0.37 13.13 18.08
N VAL A 409 -0.95 11.94 17.89
CA VAL A 409 -0.22 10.74 17.49
C VAL A 409 -0.45 10.52 16.00
N ALA A 410 0.60 10.66 15.20
CA ALA A 410 0.57 10.40 13.76
C ALA A 410 1.15 9.02 13.43
N ASN A 411 0.49 8.30 12.53
CA ASN A 411 0.92 7.02 11.98
C ASN A 411 1.13 7.17 10.47
N TYR A 412 2.35 6.84 10.03
CA TYR A 412 2.79 6.89 8.65
C TYR A 412 2.88 5.46 8.10
N GLY A 413 2.00 5.14 7.14
CA GLY A 413 2.03 3.88 6.40
C GLY A 413 2.95 3.93 5.17
N MET A 414 2.65 3.10 4.18
CA MET A 414 3.38 3.09 2.91
C MET A 414 3.32 4.46 2.24
N GLY A 415 4.47 5.03 1.90
CA GLY A 415 4.57 6.38 1.33
C GLY A 415 4.02 7.48 2.25
N GLY A 416 3.98 7.24 3.57
CA GLY A 416 3.47 8.18 4.56
C GLY A 416 4.14 9.56 4.51
N GLN A 417 3.32 10.55 4.20
CA GLN A 417 3.54 11.99 4.06
C GLN A 417 3.15 12.94 5.18
N TYR A 418 4.05 13.83 5.60
CA TYR A 418 3.63 15.18 5.96
C TYR A 418 4.30 16.20 5.03
N GLU A 419 3.51 16.92 4.24
CA GLU A 419 4.05 17.93 3.32
C GLU A 419 4.62 19.12 4.09
N PRO A 420 5.66 19.79 3.56
CA PRO A 420 6.20 20.99 4.18
C PRO A 420 5.11 22.04 4.38
N LEU A 421 4.89 22.45 5.64
CA LEU A 421 3.97 23.52 5.96
C LEU A 421 4.58 24.46 6.98
N THR A 422 4.01 25.66 7.07
CA THR A 422 4.41 26.63 8.09
C THR A 422 3.44 26.54 9.26
N LEU A 423 3.96 26.31 10.46
CA LEU A 423 3.20 26.09 11.69
C LEU A 423 2.82 27.41 12.38
N HIS A 424 2.29 28.36 11.61
CA HIS A 424 1.58 29.48 12.21
C HIS A 424 0.12 29.07 12.32
N GLY A 425 -0.41 28.99 13.56
CA GLY A 425 -1.83 28.75 13.78
C GLY A 425 -2.71 29.76 13.02
N ASN A 426 -4.01 29.47 12.88
CA ASN A 426 -4.95 30.35 12.19
C ASN A 426 -5.08 31.69 12.95
N MET A 427 -4.19 32.65 12.64
CA MET A 427 -4.00 33.91 13.39
C MET A 427 -5.21 34.84 13.31
N SER A 428 -6.22 34.53 12.49
CA SER A 428 -7.46 35.29 12.32
C SER A 428 -8.42 35.20 13.51
N GLN A 429 -8.17 34.32 14.48
CA GLN A 429 -8.98 34.19 15.71
C GLN A 429 -8.25 34.59 17.01
N MET A 430 -6.98 35.00 16.97
CA MET A 430 -6.22 35.38 18.17
C MET A 430 -6.08 36.91 18.30
N PRO A 431 -6.42 37.51 19.46
CA PRO A 431 -6.20 38.93 19.69
C PRO A 431 -4.70 39.25 19.66
N LEU A 432 -4.34 40.25 18.85
CA LEU A 432 -3.00 40.74 18.48
C LEU A 432 -2.02 41.12 19.63
N LYS A 433 -2.29 40.78 20.89
CA LYS A 433 -1.45 41.20 22.04
C LYS A 433 -0.49 40.16 22.60
N ASN A 434 -0.59 38.88 22.23
CA ASN A 434 0.32 37.84 22.74
C ASN A 434 0.97 37.07 21.58
N LEU A 435 1.93 37.70 20.91
CA LEU A 435 2.86 37.01 19.99
C LEU A 435 3.96 36.36 20.83
N GLU A 436 3.70 35.18 21.40
CA GLU A 436 4.74 34.32 21.95
C GLU A 436 4.98 33.11 21.02
N GLN A 437 6.21 32.60 21.08
CA GLN A 437 6.77 31.60 20.17
C GLN A 437 5.93 30.32 20.13
N ALA A 438 5.35 30.00 18.98
CA ALA A 438 4.85 28.65 18.72
C ALA A 438 6.04 27.68 18.72
N THR A 439 6.05 26.75 19.67
CA THR A 439 7.05 25.68 19.75
C THR A 439 6.33 24.36 19.55
N GLU A 440 6.57 23.69 18.43
CA GLU A 440 6.11 22.31 18.23
C GLU A 440 7.21 21.35 18.70
N LEU A 441 6.84 20.42 19.58
CA LEU A 441 7.71 19.32 19.97
C LEU A 441 7.23 18.06 19.24
N LEU A 442 7.96 17.69 18.18
CA LEU A 442 7.76 16.41 17.52
C LEU A 442 8.42 15.30 18.35
N LEU A 443 7.59 14.48 18.98
CA LEU A 443 8.01 13.25 19.64
C LEU A 443 8.03 12.12 18.61
N GLY A 444 9.10 12.06 17.82
CA GLY A 444 9.30 11.04 16.80
C GLY A 444 9.91 9.77 17.37
N TYR A 445 9.27 8.62 17.12
CA TYR A 445 9.90 7.30 17.24
C TYR A 445 9.97 6.68 15.85
N PHE A 446 11.18 6.48 15.34
CA PHE A 446 11.41 5.76 14.09
C PHE A 446 11.53 4.28 14.42
N ILE A 447 10.70 3.43 13.79
CA ILE A 447 10.83 1.96 13.84
C ILE A 447 11.75 1.53 12.70
#